data_AF-A0A392MY92-F1
#
_entry.id   AF-A0A392MY92-F1
#
_cell.length_a   1.000
_cell.length_b   1.000
_cell.length_c   1.000
_cell.angle_alpha   90.00
_cell.angle_beta   90.00
_cell.angle_gamma   90.00
#
_symmetry.space_group_name_H-M   'P 1'
#
loop_
_entity.id
_entity.type
_entity.pdbx_description
1 polymer ?
#
loop_
_entity_poly.entity_id
_entity_poly.type
_entity_poly.pdbx_seq_one_letter_code
_entity_poly.pdbx_strand_id
1 'polypeptide(L)'
;YYLLCDSNQTCFVLSVYGVRQDVIKGGDQLTLLDPCFREVDVSWKEKHYQFKSIRLDFYEQVLVNGKALTPQQAIHTSIYAQHKP
;
A
#
# COMPACT_ATOMS: atom_id res chain seq x y z
N TYR A 1 4.48 5.10 2.09
CA TYR A 1 3.93 5.09 0.74
C TYR A 1 5.01 4.69 -0.24
N TYR A 2 4.67 3.90 -1.24
CA TYR A 2 5.57 3.41 -2.28
C TYR A 2 4.99 3.73 -3.66
N LEU A 3 5.83 3.69 -4.69
CA LEU A 3 5.40 3.70 -6.09
C LEU A 3 5.55 2.28 -6.62
N LEU A 4 4.45 1.67 -7.06
CA LEU A 4 4.46 0.36 -7.72
C LEU A 4 4.38 0.58 -9.23
N CYS A 5 5.12 -0.22 -9.99
CA CYS A 5 5.07 -0.25 -11.45
C CYS A 5 4.81 -1.68 -11.92
N ASP A 6 3.83 -1.86 -12.79
CA ASP A 6 3.59 -3.16 -13.43
C ASP A 6 4.42 -3.33 -14.72
N SER A 7 4.30 -4.49 -15.36
CA SER A 7 5.00 -4.78 -16.63
C SER A 7 4.58 -3.88 -17.79
N ASN A 8 3.42 -3.25 -17.70
CA ASN A 8 2.89 -2.31 -18.70
C ASN A 8 3.31 -0.87 -18.41
N GLN A 9 4.22 -0.66 -17.45
CA GLN A 9 4.69 0.65 -17.01
C GLN A 9 3.57 1.50 -16.39
N THR A 10 2.47 0.88 -15.93
CA THR A 10 1.43 1.58 -15.18
C THR A 10 1.90 1.77 -13.75
N CYS A 11 1.87 3.02 -13.28
CA CYS A 11 2.26 3.38 -11.93
C CYS A 11 1.04 3.47 -10.99
N PHE A 12 1.24 3.02 -9.75
CA PHE A 12 0.25 3.07 -8.67
C PHE A 12 0.88 3.63 -7.40
N VAL A 13 0.15 4.50 -6.71
CA VAL A 13 0.50 4.87 -5.33
C VAL A 13 0.11 3.70 -4.42
N LEU A 14 1.08 3.14 -3.71
CA LEU A 14 0.85 2.04 -2.78
C LEU A 14 0.92 2.53 -1.32
N SER A 15 -0.17 2.33 -0.60
CA SER A 15 -0.28 2.59 0.84
C SER A 15 -0.30 1.24 1.56
N VAL A 16 0.74 0.96 2.36
CA VAL A 16 0.84 -0.28 3.14
C VAL A 16 0.78 0.07 4.61
N TYR A 17 -0.20 -0.50 5.30
CA TYR A 17 -0.34 -0.41 6.76
C TYR A 17 0.14 -1.71 7.41
N GLY A 18 0.46 -1.64 8.70
CA GLY A 18 0.83 -2.83 9.47
C GLY A 18 2.17 -3.47 9.10
N VAL A 19 3.03 -2.83 8.29
CA VAL A 19 4.34 -3.35 7.85
C VAL A 19 5.47 -2.41 8.30
N ARG A 20 6.58 -2.95 8.79
CA ARG A 20 7.75 -2.18 9.20
C ARG A 20 8.43 -1.50 8.00
N GLN A 21 8.99 -0.31 8.23
CA GLN A 21 9.49 0.57 7.17
C GLN A 21 10.61 -0.04 6.30
N ASP A 22 11.38 -0.97 6.86
CA ASP A 22 12.57 -1.60 6.25
C ASP A 22 12.29 -2.93 5.52
N VAL A 23 11.02 -3.37 5.52
CA VAL A 23 10.60 -4.66 4.96
C VAL A 23 10.47 -4.62 3.43
N ILE A 24 9.95 -3.52 2.88
CA ILE A 24 9.79 -3.31 1.43
C ILE A 24 10.84 -2.30 0.97
N LYS A 25 11.63 -2.68 -0.04
CA LYS A 25 12.72 -1.87 -0.59
C LYS A 25 12.51 -1.60 -2.08
N GLY A 26 13.22 -0.60 -2.59
CA GLY A 26 13.25 -0.32 -4.03
C GLY A 26 13.83 -1.51 -4.79
N GLY A 27 13.13 -1.94 -5.84
CA GLY A 27 13.49 -3.10 -6.67
C GLY A 27 12.84 -4.41 -6.24
N ASP A 28 12.16 -4.46 -5.08
CA ASP A 28 11.43 -5.66 -4.68
C ASP A 28 10.22 -5.91 -5.59
N GLN A 29 9.99 -7.18 -5.91
CA GLN A 29 8.76 -7.62 -6.56
C GLN A 29 7.67 -7.84 -5.51
N LEU A 30 6.53 -7.17 -5.67
CA LEU A 30 5.40 -7.33 -4.77
C LEU A 30 4.28 -8.13 -5.43
N THR A 31 3.75 -9.13 -4.73
CA THR A 31 2.47 -9.76 -5.06
C THR A 31 1.45 -9.27 -4.06
N LEU A 32 0.38 -8.64 -4.54
CA LEU A 32 -0.67 -8.07 -3.70
C LEU A 32 -1.84 -9.06 -3.63
N LEU A 33 -2.28 -9.39 -2.42
CA LEU A 33 -3.38 -10.32 -2.16
C LEU A 33 -4.59 -9.51 -1.69
N ASP A 34 -5.70 -9.64 -2.42
CA ASP A 34 -6.94 -8.89 -2.17
C ASP A 34 -6.74 -7.36 -1.98
N PRO A 35 -6.12 -6.66 -2.96
CA PRO A 35 -5.80 -5.23 -2.82
C PRO A 35 -7.04 -4.33 -2.90
N CYS A 36 -7.11 -3.30 -2.04
CA CYS A 36 -8.12 -2.25 -2.18
C CYS A 36 -7.65 -1.23 -3.23
N PHE A 37 -8.04 -1.44 -4.48
CA PHE A 37 -7.78 -0.52 -5.59
C PHE A 37 -8.77 0.65 -5.62
N ARG A 38 -8.27 1.85 -5.92
CA ARG A 38 -9.08 3.04 -6.19
C ARG A 38 -8.45 3.88 -7.30
N GLU A 39 -9.28 4.39 -8.20
CA GLU A 39 -8.91 5.55 -9.01
C GLU A 39 -9.28 6.80 -8.23
N VAL A 40 -8.28 7.61 -7.92
CA VAL A 40 -8.47 8.87 -7.21
C VAL A 40 -8.60 9.97 -8.25
N ASP A 41 -9.73 10.66 -8.22
CA ASP A 41 -10.00 11.86 -9.00
C ASP A 41 -10.53 12.92 -8.03
N VAL A 42 -9.69 13.91 -7.70
CA VAL A 42 -10.02 14.93 -6.69
C VAL A 42 -9.46 16.29 -7.07
N SER A 43 -10.24 17.33 -6.79
CA SER A 43 -9.81 18.72 -6.92
C SER A 43 -9.63 19.36 -5.55
N TRP A 44 -8.48 19.99 -5.31
CA TRP A 44 -8.19 20.71 -4.07
C TRP A 44 -7.36 21.96 -4.34
N LYS A 45 -7.80 23.10 -3.81
CA LYS A 45 -7.15 24.42 -3.97
C LYS A 45 -6.76 24.70 -5.43
N GLU A 46 -7.74 24.63 -6.32
CA GLU A 46 -7.59 24.90 -7.77
C GLU A 46 -6.67 23.92 -8.52
N LYS A 47 -6.25 22.82 -7.88
CA LYS A 47 -5.47 21.75 -8.51
C LYS A 47 -6.30 20.49 -8.65
N HIS A 48 -6.16 19.83 -9.78
CA HIS A 48 -6.79 18.54 -10.08
C HIS A 48 -5.75 17.43 -9.98
N TYR A 49 -6.09 16.36 -9.26
CA TYR A 49 -5.25 15.21 -9.01
C TYR A 49 -5.95 13.96 -9.50
N GLN A 50 -5.32 13.27 -10.45
CA GLN A 50 -5.76 11.98 -10.95
C GLN A 50 -4.63 10.96 -10.81
N PHE A 51 -4.87 9.89 -10.06
CA PHE A 51 -3.89 8.81 -9.90
C PHE A 51 -4.55 7.51 -9.45
N LYS A 52 -3.89 6.40 -9.76
CA LYS A 52 -4.28 5.08 -9.29
C LYS A 52 -3.65 4.81 -7.93
N SER A 53 -4.46 4.32 -6.99
CA SER A 53 -4.04 4.04 -5.62
C SER A 53 -4.41 2.62 -5.23
N ILE A 54 -3.52 1.96 -4.50
CA ILE A 54 -3.76 0.66 -3.88
C ILE A 54 -3.48 0.80 -2.39
N ARG A 55 -4.41 0.29 -1.57
CA ARG A 55 -4.28 0.23 -0.12
C ARG A 55 -4.26 -1.23 0.35
N LEU A 56 -3.29 -1.54 1.20
CA LEU A 56 -3.19 -2.79 1.96
C LEU A 56 -3.31 -2.46 3.43
N ASP A 57 -4.30 -3.05 4.10
CA ASP A 57 -4.58 -2.83 5.51
C ASP A 57 -3.77 -3.75 6.43
N PHE A 58 -3.42 -4.93 5.93
CA PHE A 58 -2.76 -6.00 6.69
C PHE A 58 -1.48 -6.46 6.01
N TYR A 59 -0.47 -6.88 6.80
CA TYR A 59 0.82 -7.32 6.27
C TYR A 59 0.72 -8.65 5.50
N GLU A 60 -0.32 -9.44 5.78
CA GLU A 60 -0.66 -10.69 5.09
C GLU A 60 -1.11 -10.44 3.63
N GLN A 61 -1.50 -9.21 3.28
CA GLN A 61 -1.94 -8.86 1.93
C GLN A 61 -0.78 -8.64 0.94
N VAL A 62 0.47 -8.89 1.34
CA VAL A 62 1.62 -8.73 0.45
C VAL A 62 2.63 -9.86 0.60
N LEU A 63 3.12 -10.34 -0.55
CA LEU A 63 4.33 -11.13 -0.65
C LEU A 63 5.45 -10.26 -1.21
N VAL A 64 6.61 -10.28 -0.55
CA VAL A 64 7.82 -9.58 -1.00
C VAL A 64 8.78 -10.59 -1.59
N ASN A 65 9.11 -10.41 -2.87
CA ASN A 65 9.94 -11.35 -3.65
C ASN A 65 9.40 -12.80 -3.56
N GLY A 66 8.07 -12.94 -3.62
CA GLY A 66 7.36 -14.22 -3.53
C GLY A 66 7.27 -14.82 -2.12
N LYS A 67 7.74 -14.14 -1.07
CA LYS A 67 7.69 -14.62 0.31
C LYS A 67 6.67 -13.86 1.14
N ALA A 68 5.89 -14.60 1.92
CA ALA A 68 5.01 -14.02 2.92
C ALA A 68 5.83 -13.33 4.02
N LEU A 69 5.31 -12.22 4.50
CA LEU A 69 5.88 -11.50 5.63
C LEU A 69 5.62 -12.25 6.93
N THR A 70 6.58 -12.18 7.84
CA THR A 70 6.47 -12.79 9.17
C THR A 70 5.86 -11.81 10.18
N PRO A 71 5.26 -12.28 11.29
CA PRO A 71 4.72 -11.40 12.33
C PRO A 71 5.74 -10.41 12.91
N GLN A 72 7.04 -10.74 12.90
CA GLN A 72 8.11 -9.84 13.36
C GLN A 72 8.33 -8.64 12.43
N GLN A 73 7.93 -8.79 11.16
CA GLN A 73 7.96 -7.75 10.13
C GLN A 73 6.67 -6.92 10.12
N ALA A 74 5.65 -7.34 10.86
CA ALA A 74 4.43 -6.59 11.07
C ALA A 74 4.62 -5.50 12.14
N ILE A 75 3.87 -4.41 12.01
CA ILE A 75 3.70 -3.41 13.06
C ILE A 75 2.41 -3.75 13.80
N HIS A 76 2.53 -4.23 15.05
CA HIS A 76 1.41 -4.36 15.97
C HIS A 76 1.06 -3.00 16.61
N THR A 77 0.70 -2.01 15.79
CA THR A 77 -0.01 -0.84 16.31
C THR A 77 -1.48 -1.21 16.32
N SER A 78 -2.03 -1.42 17.52
CA SER A 78 -3.48 -1.47 17.73
C SER A 78 -4.11 -0.28 17.00
N ILE A 79 -4.81 -0.53 15.88
CA ILE A 79 -5.59 0.49 15.20
C ILE A 79 -6.77 0.77 16.12
N TYR A 80 -6.62 1.74 17.02
CA TYR A 80 -7.77 2.34 17.67
C TYR A 80 -8.49 3.13 16.59
N ALA A 81 -9.51 2.53 15.98
CA ALA A 81 -10.47 3.25 15.17
C ALA A 81 -11.16 4.27 16.09
N GLN A 82 -10.62 5.48 16.17
CA GLN A 82 -11.31 6.59 16.78
C GLN A 82 -12.46 6.97 15.85
N HIS A 83 -13.62 6.36 16.08
CA HIS A 83 -14.87 6.83 15.52
C HIS A 83 -15.11 8.23 16.12
N LYS A 84 -14.75 9.29 15.39
CA LYS A 84 -15.21 10.63 15.71
C LYS A 84 -16.61 10.79 15.11
N PRO A 85 -17.64 11.13 15.92
CA PRO A 85 -19.00 11.37 15.45
C PRO A 85 -19.08 12.52 14.45
#